data_AF-A0A3Q0IVY3-F1
#
_entry.id   AF-A0A3Q0IVY3-F1
#
_cell.length_a   1.000
_cell.length_b   1.000
_cell.length_c   1.000
_cell.angle_alpha   90.00
_cell.angle_beta   90.00
_cell.angle_gamma   90.00
#
_symmetry.space_group_name_H-M   'P 1'
#
loop_
_entity.id
_entity.type
_entity.pdbx_description
1 polymer ?
#
loop_
_entity_poly.entity_id
_entity_poly.type
_entity_poly.pdbx_seq_one_letter_code
_entity_poly.pdbx_strand_id
1 'polypeptide(L)'
;MTGRGVCVDMKQDFHVNYTFVFQHSEDSCYHCIKFLVRTVNVLEKMDTGCVTLKPEEEPTIERVCKKLASDQSLITLFSENYVPVNCRSSLEGVWQFAYQVNFGIWWFDGGI
;
A
#
# COMPACT_ATOMS: atom_id res chain seq x y z
N MET A 1 -15.92 4.96 1.05
CA MET A 1 -15.42 5.42 2.36
C MET A 1 -16.46 6.29 3.04
N THR A 2 -17.63 5.75 3.35
CA THR A 2 -18.70 6.45 4.11
C THR A 2 -18.75 5.84 5.51
N GLY A 3 -18.84 6.68 6.55
CA GLY A 3 -19.05 6.24 7.93
C GLY A 3 -17.80 6.07 8.82
N ARG A 4 -16.62 6.58 8.45
CA ARG A 4 -15.41 6.53 9.33
C ARG A 4 -15.20 7.78 10.20
N GLY A 5 -16.07 8.78 10.09
CA GLY A 5 -16.01 10.00 10.90
C GLY A 5 -15.36 11.20 10.20
N VAL A 6 -14.95 12.20 10.98
CA VAL A 6 -14.42 13.49 10.50
C VAL A 6 -12.88 13.44 10.42
N CYS A 7 -12.30 13.96 9.34
CA CYS A 7 -10.83 14.08 9.23
C CYS A 7 -10.35 15.22 10.14
N VAL A 8 -9.47 14.91 11.08
CA VAL A 8 -8.94 15.88 12.05
C VAL A 8 -7.54 16.33 11.66
N ASP A 9 -6.73 15.42 11.13
CA ASP A 9 -5.35 15.70 10.74
C ASP A 9 -4.93 14.87 9.53
N MET A 10 -4.04 15.43 8.72
CA MET A 10 -3.49 14.80 7.51
C MET A 10 -2.02 15.18 7.33
N LYS A 11 -1.20 14.17 7.06
CA LYS A 11 0.19 14.32 6.66
C LYS A 11 0.44 13.67 5.31
N GLN A 12 1.13 14.39 4.47
CA GLN A 12 1.53 13.95 3.14
C GLN A 12 3.05 13.92 3.08
N ASP A 13 3.61 12.73 2.87
CA ASP A 13 5.03 12.51 2.72
C ASP A 13 5.33 12.08 1.26
N PHE A 14 6.08 12.92 0.55
CA PHE A 14 6.61 12.66 -0.80
C PHE A 14 5.56 12.33 -1.89
N HIS A 15 4.28 12.67 -1.70
CA HIS A 15 3.17 12.33 -2.62
C HIS A 15 2.90 10.83 -2.79
N VAL A 16 3.57 9.97 -2.03
CA VAL A 16 3.42 8.51 -2.08
C VAL A 16 2.75 8.00 -0.80
N ASN A 17 3.05 8.63 0.33
CA ASN A 17 2.58 8.23 1.65
C ASN A 17 1.62 9.28 2.18
N TYR A 18 0.38 8.89 2.42
CA TYR A 18 -0.64 9.77 3.00
C TYR A 18 -1.10 9.17 4.32
N THR A 19 -1.03 9.94 5.38
CA THR A 19 -1.48 9.52 6.72
C THR A 19 -2.63 10.43 7.14
N PHE A 20 -3.73 9.82 7.55
CA PHE A 20 -4.97 10.50 7.93
C PHE A 20 -5.38 10.07 9.33
N VAL A 21 -5.89 11.02 10.10
CA VAL A 21 -6.52 10.77 11.40
C VAL A 21 -8.00 11.11 11.29
N PHE A 22 -8.84 10.10 11.49
CA PHE A 22 -10.28 10.24 11.52
C PHE A 22 -10.81 10.13 12.94
N GLN A 23 -11.74 10.99 13.31
CA GLN A 23 -12.48 10.91 14.57
C GLN A 23 -13.88 10.36 14.32
N HIS A 24 -14.19 9.22 14.94
CA HIS A 24 -15.52 8.61 14.86
C HIS A 24 -16.52 9.42 15.69
N SER A 25 -17.64 9.82 15.08
CA SER A 25 -18.60 10.74 15.70
C SER A 25 -19.42 10.10 16.82
N GLU A 26 -19.61 8.78 16.82
CA GLU A 26 -20.41 8.06 17.82
C GLU A 26 -19.57 7.69 19.08
N ASP A 27 -18.33 7.22 18.89
CA ASP A 27 -17.51 6.64 19.97
C ASP A 27 -16.38 7.57 20.45
N SER A 28 -16.28 8.79 19.93
CA SER A 28 -15.22 9.77 20.25
C SER A 28 -13.78 9.24 20.12
N CYS A 29 -13.59 8.18 19.33
CA CYS A 29 -12.28 7.55 19.15
C CYS A 29 -11.64 7.88 17.81
N TYR A 30 -10.32 7.72 17.77
CA TYR A 30 -9.51 8.10 16.63
C TYR A 30 -9.03 6.87 15.88
N HIS A 31 -9.05 6.96 14.56
CA HIS A 31 -8.51 5.97 13.65
C HIS A 31 -7.40 6.59 12.82
N CYS A 32 -6.23 5.96 12.83
CA CYS A 32 -5.17 6.31 11.90
C CYS A 32 -5.28 5.43 10.65
N ILE A 33 -5.28 6.05 9.48
CA ILE A 33 -5.25 5.38 8.19
C ILE A 33 -4.04 5.87 7.42
N LYS A 34 -3.21 4.95 6.94
CA LYS A 34 -2.08 5.25 6.07
C LYS A 34 -2.31 4.62 4.71
N PHE A 35 -2.20 5.43 3.66
CA PHE A 35 -2.20 5.00 2.29
C PHE A 35 -0.79 5.08 1.71
N LEU A 36 -0.42 4.04 0.97
CA LEU A 36 0.82 3.91 0.24
C LEU A 36 0.46 3.77 -1.24
N VAL A 37 0.75 4.79 -2.04
CA VAL A 37 0.51 4.76 -3.48
C VAL A 37 1.62 3.94 -4.13
N ARG A 38 1.32 2.73 -4.61
CA ARG A 38 2.33 1.89 -5.30
C ARG A 38 2.41 2.24 -6.78
N THR A 39 1.25 2.34 -7.42
CA THR A 39 1.12 2.78 -8.81
C THR A 39 -0.19 3.55 -8.98
N VAL A 40 -0.44 4.07 -10.18
CA VAL A 40 -1.72 4.73 -10.50
C VAL A 40 -2.96 3.82 -10.31
N ASN A 41 -2.77 2.50 -10.32
CA ASN A 41 -3.86 1.52 -10.21
C ASN A 41 -3.86 0.75 -8.89
N VAL A 42 -2.80 0.85 -8.10
CA VAL A 42 -2.60 0.04 -6.89
C VAL A 42 -2.30 0.95 -5.71
N LEU A 43 -3.20 0.91 -4.73
CA LEU A 43 -3.09 1.61 -3.46
C LEU A 43 -3.00 0.57 -2.36
N GLU A 44 -2.12 0.75 -1.41
CA GLU A 44 -2.11 -0.06 -0.19
C GLU A 44 -2.62 0.76 0.98
N LYS A 45 -3.40 0.12 1.84
CA LYS A 45 -3.98 0.73 3.04
C LYS A 45 -3.54 -0.04 4.27
N MET A 46 -3.11 0.71 5.28
CA MET A 46 -2.96 0.25 6.66
C MET A 46 -3.91 1.07 7.53
N ASP A 47 -4.57 0.45 8.50
CA ASP A 47 -5.36 1.17 9.47
C ASP A 47 -5.23 0.60 10.88
N THR A 48 -5.21 1.49 11.85
CA THR A 48 -5.27 1.11 13.26
C THR A 48 -6.72 0.88 13.68
N GLY A 49 -6.88 0.07 14.74
CA GLY A 49 -8.13 0.06 15.49
C GLY A 49 -8.44 1.42 16.14
N CYS A 50 -9.56 1.46 16.87
CA CYS A 50 -10.02 2.61 17.64
C CYS A 50 -9.00 2.96 18.74
N VAL A 51 -8.46 4.18 18.70
CA VAL A 51 -7.50 4.72 19.68
C VAL A 51 -8.21 5.80 20.49
N THR A 52 -8.34 5.56 21.79
CA THR A 52 -8.88 6.55 22.73
C THR A 52 -7.74 7.39 23.28
N LEU A 53 -7.83 8.71 23.12
CA LEU A 53 -6.92 9.67 23.73
C LEU A 53 -7.52 10.21 25.04
N LYS A 54 -6.68 10.76 25.92
CA LYS A 54 -7.16 11.47 27.10
C LYS A 54 -7.82 12.80 26.70
N PRO A 55 -8.76 13.33 27.50
CA PRO A 55 -9.54 14.54 27.13
C PRO A 55 -8.69 15.78 26.87
N GLU A 56 -7.50 15.86 27.46
CA GLU A 56 -6.58 17.02 27.34
C GLU A 56 -5.49 16.81 26.28
N GLU A 57 -5.48 15.66 25.59
CA GLU A 57 -4.44 15.35 24.61
C GLU A 57 -4.90 15.71 23.19
N GLU A 58 -4.08 16.50 22.49
CA GLU A 58 -4.32 16.83 21.09
C GLU A 58 -4.15 15.59 20.18
N PRO A 59 -5.08 15.35 19.25
CA PRO A 59 -5.07 14.21 18.33
C PRO A 59 -4.12 14.42 17.15
N THR A 60 -2.82 14.50 17.43
CA THR A 60 -1.76 14.58 16.41
C THR A 60 -1.47 13.21 15.78
N ILE A 61 -1.05 13.20 14.51
CA ILE A 61 -0.63 11.99 13.78
C ILE A 61 0.41 11.16 14.54
N GLU A 62 1.43 11.78 15.12
CA GLU A 62 2.51 11.08 15.83
C GLU A 62 2.01 10.30 17.04
N ARG A 63 0.91 10.73 17.65
CA ARG A 63 0.30 10.07 18.83
C ARG A 63 -0.68 8.99 18.42
N VAL A 64 -1.63 9.31 17.55
CA VAL A 64 -2.67 8.36 17.13
C VAL A 64 -2.07 7.22 16.30
N CYS A 65 -1.16 7.55 15.39
CA CYS A 65 -0.53 6.59 14.50
C CYS A 65 0.67 5.87 15.12
N LYS A 66 0.99 6.07 16.40
CA LYS A 66 2.14 5.42 17.06
C LYS A 66 2.05 3.89 17.05
N LYS A 67 0.83 3.35 17.08
CA LYS A 67 0.53 1.91 17.02
C LYS A 67 0.40 1.36 15.60
N LEU A 68 0.59 2.19 14.57
CA LEU A 68 0.63 1.74 13.18
C LEU A 68 1.97 1.02 12.96
N ALA A 69 2.04 -0.23 13.38
CA ALA A 69 3.25 -1.03 13.34
C ALA A 69 3.46 -1.60 11.93
N SER A 70 4.73 -1.77 11.53
CA SER A 70 5.10 -2.24 10.18
C SER A 70 4.72 -3.70 9.91
N ASP A 71 4.31 -4.44 10.93
CA ASP A 71 3.87 -5.84 10.89
C ASP A 71 2.36 -5.99 10.70
N GLN A 72 1.61 -4.88 10.66
CA GLN A 72 0.17 -4.90 10.44
C GLN A 72 -0.16 -5.35 9.01
N SER A 73 -1.20 -6.16 8.85
CA SER A 73 -1.60 -6.68 7.53
C SER A 73 -2.01 -5.55 6.59
N LEU A 74 -1.34 -5.49 5.45
CA LEU A 74 -1.62 -4.57 4.36
C LEU A 74 -2.87 -4.99 3.59
N ILE A 75 -3.79 -4.05 3.38
CA ILE A 75 -4.93 -4.25 2.48
C ILE A 75 -4.59 -3.61 1.14
N THR A 76 -4.42 -4.41 0.09
CA THR A 76 -4.22 -3.91 -1.27
C THR A 76 -5.55 -3.58 -1.93
N LEU A 77 -5.64 -2.37 -2.45
CA LEU A 77 -6.81 -1.80 -3.11
C LEU A 77 -6.47 -1.57 -4.58
N PHE A 78 -7.36 -1.99 -5.46
CA PHE A 78 -7.22 -1.87 -6.90
C PHE A 78 -8.20 -0.82 -7.43
N SER A 79 -7.76 -0.01 -8.38
CA SER A 79 -8.64 0.93 -9.06
C SER A 79 -9.72 0.18 -9.84
N GLU A 80 -10.99 0.52 -9.64
CA GLU A 80 -12.09 0.00 -10.45
C GLU A 80 -11.99 0.49 -11.91
N ASN A 81 -11.49 1.71 -12.10
CA ASN A 81 -11.24 2.29 -13.41
C ASN A 81 -9.73 2.27 -13.68
N TYR A 82 -9.24 1.15 -14.21
CA TYR A 82 -7.82 0.97 -14.48
C TYR A 82 -7.35 1.89 -15.63
N VAL A 83 -6.17 2.49 -15.46
CA VAL A 83 -5.47 3.21 -16.53
C VAL A 83 -4.34 2.31 -17.04
N PRO A 84 -4.29 1.97 -18.33
CA PRO A 84 -3.21 1.15 -18.86
C PRO A 84 -1.86 1.85 -18.67
N VAL A 85 -0.92 1.13 -18.09
CA VAL A 85 0.44 1.59 -17.80
C VAL A 85 1.46 0.63 -18.38
N ASN A 86 2.61 1.14 -18.81
CA ASN A 86 3.68 0.30 -19.35
C ASN A 86 4.21 -0.62 -18.24
N CYS A 87 4.28 -1.93 -18.51
CA CYS A 87 4.81 -2.91 -17.55
C CYS A 87 6.21 -2.54 -17.04
N ARG A 88 7.07 -2.01 -17.93
CA ARG A 88 8.43 -1.57 -17.57
C ARG A 88 8.46 -0.44 -16.54
N SER A 89 7.45 0.42 -16.52
CA SER A 89 7.36 1.56 -15.58
C SER A 89 6.52 1.24 -14.34
N SER A 90 5.84 0.10 -14.32
CA SER A 90 4.90 -0.30 -13.25
C SER A 90 5.47 -1.35 -12.32
N LEU A 91 6.65 -1.89 -12.64
CA LEU A 91 7.29 -3.02 -11.99
C LEU A 91 8.64 -2.57 -11.42
N GLU A 92 8.66 -2.20 -10.14
CA GLU A 92 9.89 -1.89 -9.41
C GLU A 92 10.51 -3.17 -8.83
N GLY A 93 11.78 -3.46 -9.14
CA GLY A 93 12.49 -4.64 -8.61
C GLY A 93 13.67 -5.10 -9.48
N VAL A 94 14.51 -5.97 -8.92
CA VAL A 94 15.61 -6.64 -9.64
C VAL A 94 15.07 -7.92 -10.28
N TRP A 95 15.01 -7.95 -11.61
CA TRP A 95 14.54 -9.11 -12.35
C TRP A 95 15.70 -10.08 -12.59
N GLN A 96 15.56 -11.31 -12.08
CA GLN A 96 16.47 -12.42 -12.36
C GLN A 96 15.85 -13.26 -13.48
N PHE A 97 16.45 -13.25 -14.66
CA PHE A 97 16.02 -14.09 -15.78
C PHE A 97 16.95 -15.29 -15.88
N ALA A 98 16.39 -16.50 -15.82
CA ALA A 98 17.12 -17.73 -16.16
C ALA A 98 16.83 -18.09 -17.62
N TYR A 99 17.88 -18.34 -18.39
CA TYR A 99 17.75 -18.84 -19.76
C TYR A 99 17.73 -20.37 -19.73
N GLN A 100 16.77 -20.98 -20.44
CA GLN A 100 16.79 -22.41 -20.74
C GLN A 100 17.27 -22.58 -22.19
N VAL A 101 18.42 -23.23 -22.37
CA VAL A 101 18.86 -23.66 -23.71
C VAL A 101 18.34 -25.07 -23.92
N ASN A 102 17.31 -25.21 -24.76
CA ASN A 102 16.94 -26.52 -25.28
C ASN A 102 17.93 -26.89 -26.40
N PHE A 103 18.95 -27.68 -26.07
CA PHE A 103 19.74 -28.37 -27.08
C PHE A 103 18.88 -29.49 -27.66
N GLY A 104 18.17 -29.19 -28.75
CA GLY A 104 17.64 -30.24 -29.61
C GLY A 104 18.81 -31.08 -30.13
N ILE A 105 18.77 -32.38 -29.87
CA ILE A 105 19.71 -33.36 -30.42
C ILE A 105 19.71 -33.19 -31.95
N TRP A 106 20.84 -32.73 -32.48
CA TRP A 106 21.14 -32.83 -33.89
C TRP A 106 21.56 -34.27 -34.14
N TRP A 107 20.68 -35.06 -34.76
CA TRP A 107 21.04 -36.33 -35.38
C TRP A 107 22.08 -36.04 -36.46
N PHE A 108 23.34 -36.42 -36.22
CA PHE A 108 24.34 -36.52 -37.28
C PHE A 108 24.02 -37.79 -38.11
N ASP A 109 23.11 -37.66 -39.06
CA ASP A 109 23.11 -38.55 -40.23
C ASP A 109 24.18 -38.02 -41.19
N GLY A 110 25.30 -38.73 -41.24
CA GLY A 110 26.41 -38.40 -42.12
C GLY A 110 27.22 -39.65 -42.41
N GLY A 111 26.65 -40.54 -43.23
CA GLY A 111 27.39 -41.64 -43.82
C GLY A 111 28.46 -41.15 -44.79
N ILE A 112 29.64 -41.78 -44.73
CA ILE A 112 30.49 -42.31 -45.81
C ILE A 112 31.12 -43.58 -45.24
#